data_AF-A0A0P9E5E1-F1
#
_entry.id   AF-A0A0P9E5E1-F1
#
_cell.length_a   1.000
_cell.length_b   1.000
_cell.length_c   1.000
_cell.angle_alpha   90.00
_cell.angle_beta   90.00
_cell.angle_gamma   90.00
#
_symmetry.space_group_name_H-M   'P 1'
#
loop_
_entity.id
_entity.type
_entity.pdbx_description
1 polymer ?
#
loop_
_entity_poly.entity_id
_entity_poly.type
_entity_poly.pdbx_seq_one_letter_code
_entity_poly.pdbx_strand_id
1 'polypeptide(L)'
;MEVRLPKSVYWGLFLFIFSLEFAAGYYVSHVIGYVHSDAMSRVANAFYVLYSRDPHLAAIGFVWNPLPSLVELLFLLPYHWLPELASSALAGVLMSSVFAGMTAVLLARAGIDFGLSRTFAVLLSLSFSCN
;
A
#
# COMPACT_ATOMS: atom_id res chain seq x y z
N MET A 1 13.02 31.76 7.72
CA MET A 1 13.66 30.57 7.10
C MET A 1 12.55 29.58 6.81
N GLU A 2 12.39 29.16 5.55
CA GLU A 2 11.41 28.12 5.21
C GLU A 2 11.80 26.83 5.95
N VAL A 3 10.98 26.42 6.91
CA VAL A 3 11.20 25.13 7.58
C VAL A 3 10.89 24.06 6.53
N ARG A 4 11.89 23.27 6.16
CA ARG A 4 11.74 22.10 5.28
C ARG A 4 12.52 20.93 5.89
N LEU A 5 11.99 19.72 5.73
CA LEU A 5 12.75 18.50 6.04
C LEU A 5 13.70 18.17 4.88
N PRO A 6 14.88 17.60 5.16
CA PRO A 6 15.76 17.10 4.10
C PRO A 6 15.10 15.91 3.39
N LYS A 7 15.34 15.77 2.09
CA LYS A 7 14.77 14.67 1.28
C LYS A 7 15.07 13.28 1.84
N SER A 8 16.23 13.12 2.49
CA SER A 8 16.61 11.88 3.16
C SER A 8 15.64 11.46 4.27
N VAL A 9 15.04 12.41 4.99
CA VAL A 9 14.04 12.11 6.03
C VAL A 9 12.75 11.59 5.40
N TYR A 10 12.31 12.16 4.27
CA TYR A 10 11.14 11.65 3.56
C TYR A 10 11.36 10.23 3.02
N TRP A 11 12.51 9.98 2.40
CA TRP A 11 12.88 8.62 1.98
C TRP A 11 13.00 7.66 3.16
N GLY A 12 13.59 8.10 4.27
CA GLY A 12 13.69 7.32 5.50
C GLY A 12 12.31 6.94 6.06
N LEU A 13 11.38 7.88 6.14
CA LEU A 13 10.00 7.64 6.57
C LEU A 13 9.30 6.65 5.63
N PHE A 14 9.36 6.90 4.32
CA PHE A 14 8.74 6.01 3.34
C PHE A 14 9.26 4.58 3.47
N LEU A 15 10.58 4.40 3.42
CA LEU A 15 11.21 3.08 3.45
C LEU A 15 10.95 2.36 4.77
N PHE A 16 10.98 3.08 5.89
CA PHE A 16 10.72 2.50 7.21
C PHE A 16 9.29 1.97 7.32
N ILE A 17 8.29 2.81 7.03
CA ILE A 17 6.88 2.42 7.12
C ILE A 17 6.53 1.37 6.06
N PHE A 18 6.98 1.54 4.82
CA PHE A 18 6.79 0.53 3.77
C PHE A 18 7.33 -0.84 4.21
N SER A 19 8.54 -0.89 4.77
CA SER A 19 9.16 -2.17 5.17
C SER A 19 8.44 -2.83 6.33
N LEU A 20 7.98 -2.05 7.32
CA LEU A 20 7.20 -2.57 8.45
C LEU A 20 5.85 -3.13 7.99
N GLU A 21 5.11 -2.36 7.21
CA GLU A 21 3.81 -2.75 6.65
C GLU A 21 3.94 -3.98 5.75
N PHE A 22 4.94 -3.99 4.86
CA PHE A 22 5.16 -5.11 3.97
C PHE A 22 5.56 -6.36 4.74
N ALA A 23 6.46 -6.25 5.72
CA ALA A 23 6.88 -7.39 6.53
C ALA A 23 5.72 -7.99 7.34
N ALA A 24 4.91 -7.14 7.97
CA ALA A 24 3.74 -7.56 8.73
C ALA A 24 2.68 -8.21 7.82
N GLY A 25 2.34 -7.55 6.70
CA GLY A 25 1.39 -8.06 5.73
C GLY A 25 1.86 -9.36 5.06
N TYR A 26 3.14 -9.46 4.70
CA TYR A 26 3.73 -10.69 4.16
C TYR A 26 3.64 -11.84 5.16
N TYR A 27 3.99 -11.59 6.43
CA TYR A 27 3.93 -12.61 7.46
C TYR A 27 2.49 -13.12 7.68
N VAL A 28 1.51 -12.22 7.80
CA VAL A 28 0.12 -12.61 8.00
C VAL A 28 -0.48 -13.28 6.76
N SER A 29 -0.27 -12.70 5.59
CA SER A 29 -0.91 -13.12 4.34
C SER A 29 -0.29 -14.38 3.75
N HIS A 30 1.04 -14.47 3.73
CA HIS A 30 1.77 -15.54 3.06
C HIS A 30 2.26 -16.62 4.02
N VAL A 31 2.81 -16.25 5.19
CA VAL A 31 3.36 -17.23 6.13
C VAL A 31 2.26 -17.88 6.97
N ILE A 32 1.35 -17.08 7.54
CA ILE A 32 0.20 -17.59 8.30
C ILE A 32 -0.92 -18.08 7.36
N GLY A 33 -0.99 -17.53 6.14
CA GLY A 33 -2.03 -17.88 5.16
C GLY A 33 -3.39 -17.24 5.47
N TYR A 34 -3.41 -16.17 6.27
CA TYR A 34 -4.63 -15.45 6.59
C TYR A 34 -4.76 -14.19 5.72
N VAL A 35 -5.83 -14.12 4.95
CA VAL A 35 -6.18 -12.91 4.21
C VAL A 35 -7.62 -12.53 4.50
N HIS A 36 -7.83 -11.25 4.82
CA HIS A 36 -9.18 -10.73 5.04
C HIS A 36 -10.01 -10.77 3.75
N SER A 37 -11.32 -11.03 3.87
CA SER A 37 -12.20 -11.25 2.72
C SER A 37 -12.32 -10.02 1.80
N ASP A 38 -12.34 -8.80 2.36
CA ASP A 38 -12.32 -7.57 1.56
C ASP A 38 -11.03 -7.47 0.73
N ALA A 39 -9.86 -7.71 1.34
CA ALA A 39 -8.57 -7.67 0.63
C ALA A 39 -8.49 -8.74 -0.46
N MET A 40 -8.92 -9.99 -0.17
CA MET A 40 -9.01 -11.05 -1.17
C MET A 40 -9.90 -10.66 -2.35
N SER A 41 -11.06 -10.04 -2.07
CA SER A 41 -12.01 -9.67 -3.12
C SER A 41 -11.42 -8.63 -4.09
N ARG A 42 -10.62 -7.69 -3.58
CA ARG A 42 -9.96 -6.65 -4.39
C ARG A 42 -8.93 -7.25 -5.33
N VAL A 43 -8.07 -8.13 -4.80
CA VAL A 43 -7.04 -8.83 -5.58
C VAL A 43 -7.68 -9.77 -6.59
N ALA A 44 -8.75 -10.47 -6.20
CA ALA A 44 -9.50 -11.34 -7.11
C ALA A 44 -10.13 -10.55 -8.27
N ASN A 45 -10.77 -9.41 -7.99
CA ASN A 45 -11.35 -8.55 -9.02
C ASN A 45 -10.27 -8.05 -10.01
N ALA A 46 -9.13 -7.61 -9.50
CA ALA A 46 -8.00 -7.20 -10.33
C ALA A 46 -7.46 -8.38 -11.17
N PHE A 47 -7.35 -9.56 -10.57
CA PHE A 47 -6.95 -10.78 -11.25
C PHE A 47 -7.94 -11.16 -12.36
N TYR A 48 -9.25 -11.03 -12.13
CA TYR A 48 -10.25 -11.37 -13.13
C TYR A 48 -10.21 -10.48 -14.37
N VAL A 49 -9.87 -9.19 -14.19
CA VAL A 49 -9.67 -8.26 -15.29
C VAL A 49 -8.51 -8.69 -16.20
N LEU A 50 -7.44 -9.27 -15.65
CA LEU A 50 -6.23 -9.60 -16.40
C LEU A 50 -6.17 -11.06 -16.89
N TYR A 51 -6.60 -11.99 -16.05
CA TYR A 51 -6.25 -13.41 -16.18
C TYR A 51 -7.43 -14.37 -16.00
N SER A 52 -8.68 -13.88 -15.97
CA SER A 52 -9.84 -14.77 -16.02
C SER A 52 -10.01 -15.43 -17.39
N ARG A 53 -10.99 -16.33 -17.51
CA ARG A 53 -11.37 -16.94 -18.80
C ARG A 53 -11.98 -15.95 -19.79
N ASP A 54 -12.50 -14.83 -19.30
CA ASP A 54 -13.08 -13.74 -20.10
C ASP A 54 -12.57 -12.40 -19.54
N PRO A 55 -11.32 -12.00 -19.83
CA PRO A 55 -10.74 -10.77 -19.30
C PRO A 55 -11.46 -9.53 -19.81
N HIS A 56 -12.10 -8.78 -18.91
CA HIS A 56 -12.79 -7.53 -19.25
C HIS A 56 -12.78 -6.57 -18.06
N LEU A 57 -12.74 -5.26 -18.33
CA LEU A 57 -12.64 -4.25 -17.26
C LEU A 57 -13.83 -4.25 -16.29
N ALA A 58 -15.02 -4.65 -16.73
CA ALA A 58 -16.19 -4.74 -15.85
C ALA A 58 -16.06 -5.82 -14.75
N ALA A 59 -15.08 -6.72 -14.84
CA ALA A 59 -14.76 -7.69 -13.80
C ALA A 59 -14.09 -7.05 -12.55
N ILE A 60 -13.72 -5.77 -12.60
CA ILE A 60 -13.11 -5.05 -11.48
C ILE A 60 -14.04 -4.90 -10.25
N GLY A 61 -15.33 -5.19 -10.42
CA GLY A 61 -16.34 -5.14 -9.36
C GLY A 61 -16.71 -3.70 -8.97
N PHE A 62 -17.62 -3.09 -9.73
CA PHE A 62 -18.10 -1.72 -9.50
C PHE A 62 -19.10 -1.55 -8.33
N VAL A 63 -19.30 -2.59 -7.51
CA VAL A 63 -20.15 -2.52 -6.31
C VAL A 63 -19.49 -1.67 -5.22
N TRP A 64 -18.15 -1.69 -5.16
CA TRP A 64 -17.32 -0.91 -4.24
C TRP A 64 -16.35 -0.02 -5.00
N ASN A 65 -15.73 0.95 -4.31
CA ASN A 65 -14.74 1.84 -4.92
C ASN A 65 -13.60 1.01 -5.54
N PRO A 66 -13.42 1.02 -6.87
CA PRO A 66 -12.53 0.10 -7.58
C PRO A 66 -11.08 0.55 -7.53
N LEU A 67 -10.76 1.71 -6.95
CA LEU A 67 -9.43 2.28 -6.97
C LEU A 67 -8.34 1.30 -6.45
N PRO A 68 -8.54 0.59 -5.33
CA PRO A 68 -7.56 -0.41 -4.88
C PRO A 68 -7.33 -1.52 -5.91
N SER A 69 -8.40 -2.11 -6.46
CA SER A 69 -8.28 -3.15 -7.49
C SER A 69 -7.63 -2.64 -8.77
N LEU A 70 -7.87 -1.39 -9.16
CA LEU A 70 -7.22 -0.77 -10.32
C LEU A 70 -5.71 -0.64 -10.11
N VAL A 71 -5.26 -0.28 -8.90
CA VAL A 71 -3.84 -0.22 -8.57
C VAL A 71 -3.23 -1.62 -8.56
N GLU A 72 -3.94 -2.61 -8.01
CA GLU A 72 -3.50 -4.01 -7.97
C GLU A 72 -3.29 -4.63 -9.35
N LEU A 73 -3.93 -4.12 -10.42
CA LEU A 73 -3.64 -4.53 -11.80
C LEU A 73 -2.14 -4.43 -12.12
N LEU A 74 -1.50 -3.32 -11.71
CA LEU A 74 -0.07 -3.09 -11.95
C LEU A 74 0.79 -4.11 -11.21
N PHE A 75 0.42 -4.41 -9.96
CA PHE A 75 1.14 -5.37 -9.13
C PHE A 75 0.93 -6.81 -9.57
N LEU A 76 -0.15 -7.12 -10.27
CA LEU A 76 -0.45 -8.46 -10.78
C LEU A 76 0.18 -8.75 -12.14
N LEU A 77 0.68 -7.74 -12.88
CA LEU A 77 1.36 -7.96 -14.17
C LEU A 77 2.44 -9.06 -14.14
N PRO A 78 3.30 -9.17 -13.10
CA PRO A 78 4.30 -10.24 -13.00
C PRO A 78 3.80 -11.56 -12.38
N TYR A 79 2.48 -11.78 -12.27
CA TYR A 79 1.88 -12.96 -11.61
C TYR A 79 2.46 -14.31 -12.07
N HIS A 80 2.77 -14.47 -13.36
CA HIS A 80 3.31 -15.73 -13.90
C HIS A 80 4.68 -16.11 -13.32
N TRP A 81 5.46 -15.13 -12.84
CA TRP A 81 6.74 -15.36 -12.17
C TRP A 81 6.61 -15.38 -10.64
N LEU A 82 5.61 -14.69 -10.10
CA LEU A 82 5.36 -14.55 -8.66
C LEU A 82 3.87 -14.84 -8.35
N PRO A 83 3.44 -16.12 -8.35
CA PRO A 83 2.05 -16.48 -8.15
C PRO A 83 1.46 -16.01 -6.82
N GLU A 84 2.30 -15.81 -5.81
CA GLU A 84 1.98 -15.34 -4.45
C GLU A 84 1.31 -13.95 -4.44
N LEU A 85 1.53 -13.16 -5.50
CA LEU A 85 0.84 -11.89 -5.73
C LEU A 85 -0.67 -12.06 -5.76
N ALA A 86 -1.16 -13.17 -6.32
CA ALA A 86 -2.58 -13.50 -6.31
C ALA A 86 -2.93 -14.54 -5.23
N SER A 87 -2.18 -15.64 -5.11
CA SER A 87 -2.56 -16.78 -4.26
C SER A 87 -2.54 -16.46 -2.76
N SER A 88 -1.65 -15.56 -2.35
CA SER A 88 -1.57 -15.03 -0.98
C SER A 88 -1.83 -13.52 -0.93
N ALA A 89 -2.53 -12.96 -1.92
CA ALA A 89 -2.90 -11.54 -2.00
C ALA A 89 -1.74 -10.55 -1.77
N LEU A 90 -0.50 -10.91 -2.12
CA LEU A 90 0.65 -10.01 -1.92
C LEU A 90 0.57 -8.74 -2.79
N ALA A 91 -0.21 -8.74 -3.87
CA ALA A 91 -0.51 -7.53 -4.62
C ALA A 91 -1.20 -6.47 -3.74
N GLY A 92 -2.16 -6.90 -2.91
CA GLY A 92 -2.85 -6.03 -1.95
C GLY A 92 -1.91 -5.54 -0.84
N VAL A 93 -1.03 -6.42 -0.32
CA VAL A 93 -0.01 -6.06 0.68
C VAL A 93 0.98 -5.03 0.14
N LEU A 94 1.46 -5.21 -1.10
CA LEU A 94 2.35 -4.24 -1.75
C LEU A 94 1.65 -2.89 -1.91
N MET A 95 0.43 -2.91 -2.42
CA MET A 95 -0.37 -1.70 -2.59
C MET A 95 -0.55 -0.97 -1.26
N SER A 96 -1.03 -1.63 -0.20
CA SER A 96 -1.24 -1.00 1.10
C SER A 96 0.06 -0.45 1.69
N SER A 97 1.16 -1.20 1.62
CA SER A 97 2.46 -0.81 2.16
C SER A 97 3.03 0.42 1.47
N VAL A 98 2.91 0.49 0.14
CA VAL A 98 3.36 1.64 -0.66
C VAL A 98 2.58 2.89 -0.28
N PHE A 99 1.25 2.80 -0.16
CA PHE A 99 0.41 3.94 0.19
C PHE A 99 0.53 4.34 1.66
N ALA A 100 0.79 3.41 2.58
CA ALA A 100 1.11 3.70 3.97
C ALA A 100 2.41 4.52 4.08
N GLY A 101 3.48 4.07 3.42
CA GLY A 101 4.75 4.81 3.37
C GLY A 101 4.60 6.20 2.74
N MET A 102 3.82 6.33 1.65
CA MET A 102 3.53 7.65 1.05
C MET A 102 2.72 8.55 1.98
N THR A 103 1.75 7.98 2.71
CA THR A 103 0.92 8.73 3.67
C THR A 103 1.77 9.27 4.82
N ALA A 104 2.71 8.48 5.34
CA ALA A 104 3.66 8.95 6.35
C ALA A 104 4.46 10.19 5.87
N VAL A 105 4.93 10.16 4.62
CA VAL A 105 5.65 11.29 4.00
C VAL A 105 4.73 12.51 3.84
N LEU A 106 3.52 12.30 3.33
CA LEU A 106 2.54 13.37 3.14
C LEU A 106 2.16 14.02 4.47
N LEU A 107 1.98 13.24 5.52
CA LEU A 107 1.63 13.75 6.85
C LEU A 107 2.77 14.56 7.47
N ALA A 108 4.01 14.08 7.36
CA ALA A 108 5.19 14.83 7.81
C ALA A 108 5.35 16.14 7.02
N ARG A 109 5.12 16.11 5.70
CA ARG A 109 5.17 17.31 4.85
C ARG A 109 4.06 18.30 5.21
N ALA A 110 2.83 17.83 5.34
CA ALA A 110 1.70 18.66 5.74
C ALA A 110 1.96 19.31 7.10
N GLY A 111 2.51 18.58 8.07
CA GLY A 111 2.89 19.13 9.37
C GLY A 111 3.84 20.33 9.24
N ILE A 112 4.85 20.23 8.38
CA ILE A 112 5.76 21.36 8.10
C ILE A 112 5.02 22.52 7.42
N ASP A 113 4.20 22.23 6.42
CA ASP A 113 3.45 23.23 5.65
C ASP A 113 2.46 24.01 6.55
N PHE A 114 1.96 23.38 7.62
CA PHE A 114 1.11 24.00 8.65
C PHE A 114 1.91 24.62 9.83
N GLY A 115 3.23 24.69 9.76
CA GLY A 115 4.07 25.40 10.73
C GLY A 115 4.52 24.59 11.94
N LEU A 116 4.38 23.26 11.92
CA LEU A 116 4.92 22.39 12.98
C LEU A 116 6.46 22.37 12.93
N SER A 117 7.07 22.12 14.09
CA SER A 117 8.50 21.87 14.15
C SER A 117 8.86 20.56 13.44
N ARG A 118 10.10 20.45 12.93
CA ARG A 118 10.58 19.26 12.22
C ARG A 118 10.37 17.98 13.02
N THR A 119 10.75 18.02 14.29
CA THR A 119 10.62 16.88 15.21
C THR A 119 9.15 16.51 15.39
N PHE A 120 8.29 17.50 15.63
CA PHE A 120 6.88 17.23 15.89
C PHE A 120 6.16 16.69 14.65
N ALA A 121 6.46 17.20 13.45
CA ALA A 121 5.89 16.69 12.20
C ALA A 121 6.29 15.21 11.94
N VAL A 122 7.53 14.84 12.23
CA VAL A 122 8.00 13.44 12.11
C VAL A 122 7.35 12.55 13.17
N LEU A 123 7.30 12.99 14.43
CA LEU A 123 6.67 12.22 15.51
C LEU A 123 5.18 12.01 15.24
N LEU A 124 4.46 13.05 14.82
CA LEU A 124 3.05 12.95 14.45
C LEU A 124 2.83 11.93 13.32
N SER A 125 3.67 12.00 12.28
CA SER A 125 3.62 11.07 11.15
C SER A 125 3.85 9.62 11.59
N LEU A 126 4.87 9.38 12.42
CA LEU A 126 5.17 8.05 12.95
C LEU A 126 4.07 7.54 13.88
N SER A 127 3.54 8.38 14.77
CA SER A 127 2.44 8.00 15.67
C SER A 127 1.18 7.63 14.91
N PHE A 128 0.86 8.34 13.81
CA PHE A 128 -0.27 7.99 12.96
C PHE A 128 -0.01 6.69 12.19
N SER A 129 1.18 6.53 11.62
CA SER A 129 1.49 5.40 10.72
C SER A 129 1.74 4.10 11.47
N CYS A 130 2.11 4.17 12.75
CA CYS A 130 2.34 3.00 13.61
C CYS A 130 1.22 2.82 14.66
N ASN A 131 0.05 3.44 14.46
CA ASN A 131 -1.08 3.33 15.39
C ASN A 131 -1.70 1.94 15.37
#